data_AF-A0A1S1MQL9-F1
#
_entry.id   AF-A0A1S1MQL9-F1
#
_cell.length_a   1.000
_cell.length_b   1.000
_cell.length_c   1.000
_cell.angle_alpha   90.00
_cell.angle_beta   90.00
_cell.angle_gamma   90.00
#
_symmetry.space_group_name_H-M   'P 1'
#
loop_
_entity.id
_entity.type
_entity.pdbx_description
1 polymer ?
#
loop_
_entity_poly.entity_id
_entity_poly.type
_entity_poly.pdbx_seq_one_letter_code
_entity_poly.pdbx_strand_id
1 'polypeptide(L)' 'MVIYYENNKQAGVQVTYDLDGQRVYDYFENMYRFRAWVAHEHDCETVEITDVNYRELAARGVI' A
#
# COMPACT_ATOMS: atom_id res chain seq x y z
N MET A 1 -3.86 5.09 -9.85
CA MET A 1 -2.92 5.20 -8.69
C MET A 1 -2.39 3.81 -8.35
N VAL A 2 -1.13 3.65 -7.90
CA VAL A 2 -0.63 2.35 -7.41
C VAL A 2 -0.47 2.44 -5.90
N ILE A 3 -1.09 1.50 -5.19
CA ILE A 3 -1.09 1.41 -3.74
C ILE A 3 -0.22 0.21 -3.34
N TYR A 4 0.90 0.48 -2.68
CA TYR A 4 1.74 -0.54 -2.09
C TYR A 4 1.31 -0.77 -0.65
N TYR A 5 1.15 -2.03 -0.23
CA TYR A 5 0.73 -2.32 1.13
C TYR A 5 1.49 -3.48 1.75
N GLU A 6 1.76 -3.40 3.06
CA GLU A 6 2.26 -4.50 3.86
C GLU A 6 1.19 -4.92 4.87
N ASN A 7 0.77 -6.18 4.83
CA ASN A 7 -0.20 -6.72 5.78
C ASN A 7 0.50 -7.40 6.97
N ASN A 8 0.70 -6.65 8.04
CA ASN A 8 1.21 -7.19 9.28
C ASN A 8 0.04 -7.67 10.16
N LYS A 9 -0.07 -8.99 10.34
CA LYS A 9 -1.18 -9.60 11.13
C LYS A 9 -1.28 -9.12 12.58
N GLN A 10 -0.20 -8.56 13.15
CA GLN A 10 -0.19 -8.02 14.51
C GLN A 10 -0.35 -6.50 14.54
N ALA A 11 0.22 -5.80 13.55
CA ALA A 11 0.29 -4.34 13.56
C ALA A 11 -0.77 -3.66 12.69
N GLY A 12 -1.41 -4.35 11.74
CA GLY A 12 -2.35 -3.80 10.77
C GLY A 12 -1.77 -3.73 9.36
N VAL A 13 -2.38 -2.93 8.48
CA VAL A 13 -1.97 -2.75 7.09
C VAL A 13 -1.29 -1.40 6.94
N GLN A 14 -0.01 -1.41 6.59
CA GLN A 14 0.73 -0.20 6.25
C GLN A 14 0.60 0.03 4.75
N VAL A 15 0.39 1.28 4.34
CA VAL A 15 0.06 1.62 2.96
C VAL A 15 0.90 2.80 2.51
N THR A 16 1.38 2.72 1.27
CA THR A 16 2.19 3.75 0.63
C THR A 16 1.71 3.95 -0.81
N TYR A 17 1.48 5.20 -1.22
CA TYR A 17 1.08 5.54 -2.59
C TYR A 17 1.50 6.97 -2.94
N ASP A 18 1.52 7.28 -4.24
CA ASP A 18 1.76 8.65 -4.70
C ASP A 18 0.43 9.32 -5.07
N LEU A 19 0.17 10.48 -4.47
CA LEU A 19 -1.00 11.34 -4.73
C LEU A 19 -0.52 12.75 -5.06
N ASP A 20 -0.93 13.28 -6.20
CA ASP A 20 -0.54 14.62 -6.69
C ASP A 20 0.98 14.88 -6.69
N GLY A 21 1.76 13.84 -6.99
CA GLY A 21 3.23 13.89 -7.01
C GLY A 21 3.89 13.85 -5.63
N GLN A 22 3.13 13.62 -4.57
CA GLN A 22 3.63 13.46 -3.20
C GLN A 22 3.44 12.03 -2.71
N ARG A 23 4.48 11.51 -2.04
CA ARG A 23 4.45 10.22 -1.37
C ARG A 23 3.61 10.32 -0.10
N VAL A 24 2.56 9.52 -0.01
CA VAL A 24 1.66 9.42 1.14
C VAL A 24 1.86 8.08 1.83
N TYR A 25 1.80 8.12 3.16
CA TYR A 25 1.82 6.95 4.03
C TYR A 25 0.52 6.92 4.83
N ASP A 26 -0.12 5.76 4.88
CA ASP A 26 -1.37 5.56 5.60
C ASP A 26 -1.38 4.21 6.32
N TYR A 27 -2.38 4.01 7.18
CA TYR A 27 -2.50 2.86 8.04
C TYR A 27 -3.96 2.44 8.21
N PHE A 28 -4.20 1.13 8.12
CA PHE A 28 -5.49 0.52 8.45
C PHE A 28 -5.34 -0.53 9.54
N GLU A 29 -6.27 -0.56 10.48
CA GLU A 29 -6.29 -1.56 11.57
C GLU A 29 -6.33 -3.01 11.08
N ASN A 30 -6.88 -3.25 9.88
CA ASN A 30 -7.00 -4.58 9.30
C ASN A 30 -7.28 -4.52 7.78
N MET A 31 -7.14 -5.68 7.13
CA MET A 31 -7.41 -5.85 5.70
C MET A 31 -8.84 -5.55 5.30
N TYR A 32 -9.82 -5.67 6.20
CA TYR A 32 -11.21 -5.37 5.86
C TYR A 32 -11.41 -3.87 5.62
N ARG A 33 -10.91 -3.02 6.53
CA ARG A 33 -10.96 -1.55 6.36
C ARG A 33 -10.15 -1.09 5.15
N PHE A 34 -8.95 -1.65 4.96
CA PHE A 34 -8.13 -1.37 3.78
C PHE A 34 -8.88 -1.67 2.47
N ARG A 35 -9.48 -2.85 2.35
CA ARG A 35 -10.23 -3.24 1.14
C ARG A 35 -11.46 -2.37 0.89
N ALA A 36 -12.15 -1.96 1.95
CA ALA A 36 -13.29 -1.04 1.83
C ALA A 36 -12.85 0.33 1.29
N TRP A 37 -11.71 0.84 1.74
CA TRP A 37 -11.12 2.07 1.22
C TRP A 37 -10.68 1.93 -0.24
N VAL A 38 -9.91 0.89 -0.59
CA VAL A 38 -9.50 0.60 -1.98
C VAL A 38 -10.71 0.50 -2.92
N ALA A 39 -11.81 -0.11 -2.47
CA ALA A 39 -13.02 -0.23 -3.28
C ALA A 39 -13.75 1.11 -3.49
N HIS A 40 -13.49 2.11 -2.64
CA HIS A 40 -14.03 3.46 -2.79
C HIS A 40 -13.16 4.33 -3.71
N GLU A 41 -11.85 4.09 -3.72
CA GLU A 41 -10.92 4.76 -4.64
C GLU A 41 -11.11 4.22 -6.08
N HIS A 42 -11.55 5.08 -7.00
CA HIS A 42 -11.72 4.72 -8.40
C HIS A 42 -10.34 4.53 -9.10
N ASP A 43 -10.19 3.46 -9.89
CA ASP A 43 -9.01 3.16 -10.72
C ASP A 43 -7.64 3.15 -9.98
N CYS A 44 -7.56 2.34 -8.92
CA CYS A 44 -6.30 2.02 -8.25
C CYS A 44 -5.87 0.56 -8.45
N GLU A 45 -4.57 0.36 -8.66
CA GLU A 45 -3.91 -0.94 -8.62
C GLU A 45 -3.33 -1.15 -7.22
N THR A 46 -3.37 -2.37 -6.69
CA THR A 46 -2.77 -2.71 -5.40
C THR A 46 -1.63 -3.71 -5.58
N VAL A 47 -0.53 -3.47 -4.86
CA VAL A 47 0.66 -4.33 -4.86
C VAL A 47 1.02 -4.66 -3.42
N GLU A 48 0.99 -5.95 -3.08
CA GLU A 48 1.45 -6.41 -1.77
C GLU A 48 2.98 -6.37 -1.71
N ILE A 49 3.51 -5.71 -0.69
CA ILE A 49 4.92 -5.72 -0.34
C ILE A 49 5.19 -7.05 0.36
N THR A 50 6.15 -7.79 -0.17
CA THR A 50 6.61 -9.07 0.36
C THR A 50 8.13 -9.09 0.37
N ASP A 51 8.73 -10.00 1.13
CA ASP A 51 10.19 -10.17 1.14
C ASP A 51 10.79 -10.40 -0.25
N VAL A 52 10.01 -10.97 -1.18
CA VAL A 52 10.43 -11.29 -2.54
C VAL A 52 10.58 -10.04 -3.40
N ASN A 53 9.64 -9.09 -3.31
CA ASN A 53 9.61 -7.89 -4.15
C ASN A 53 10.16 -6.63 -3.44
N TYR A 54 10.35 -6.66 -2.12
CA TYR A 54 10.78 -5.51 -1.33
C TYR A 54 12.01 -4.81 -1.92
N ARG A 55 13.06 -5.59 -2.24
CA ARG A 55 14.32 -5.02 -2.76
C ARG A 55 14.13 -4.32 -4.11
N GLU A 56 13.28 -4.87 -4.97
CA GLU A 56 12.99 -4.28 -6.27
C GLU A 56 12.18 -2.98 -6.12
N LEU A 57 11.14 -3.00 -5.29
CA LEU A 57 10.30 -1.85 -5.03
C LEU A 57 11.09 -0.70 -4.38
N ALA A 58 11.95 -1.02 -3.41
CA ALA A 58 12.84 -0.04 -2.77
C ALA A 58 13.86 0.55 -3.77
N ALA A 59 14.44 -0.28 -4.65
CA ALA A 59 15.36 0.19 -5.68
C ALA A 59 14.70 1.12 -6.71
N ARG A 60 13.40 0.95 -6.95
CA ARG A 60 12.56 1.83 -7.78
C ARG A 60 12.12 3.10 -7.03
N GLY A 61 12.35 3.19 -5.72
CA GLY A 61 11.92 4.30 -4.88
C GLY A 61 10.41 4.41 -4.71
N VAL A 62 9.65 3.33 -4.93
CA VAL A 62 8.17 3.32 -4.85
C VAL A 62 7.64 2.93 -3.47
N ILE A 63 8.53 2.45 -2.59
CA ILE A 63 8.29 2.23 -1.15
C ILE A 63 9.43 2.82 -0.34
#